data_AF-A0A7V7XGY9-F1
#
_entry.id   AF-A0A7V7XGY9-F1
#
_cell.length_a   1.000
_cell.length_b   1.000
_cell.length_c   1.000
_cell.angle_alpha   90.00
_cell.angle_beta   90.00
_cell.angle_gamma   90.00
#
_symmetry.space_group_name_H-M   'P 1'
#
loop_
_entity.id
_entity.type
_entity.pdbx_description
1 polymer ?
#
loop_
_entity_poly.entity_id
_entity_poly.type
_entity_poly.pdbx_seq_one_letter_code
_entity_poly.pdbx_strand_id
1 'polypeptide(L)'
;MNSFSGFPPGKQRLVQVPSLFFSDLLPCIDHLIEMKVTLYCLWAVQRQEGKFRYVRFAEVLNDDLFLQGIPVPDSQKMDAVQDGFDRSVTRGTLLRVRVRLASGEEDIYFLNTAKGREAVKAIEKGHWIPGDDQRPIQLIIERPNLYVIYEQNIGALTPMIAEQLRDLERDYAASWIEDAIRIATSREARNLSFIVSILKRWEKEGRQQPFTAKAGSKDTLESIKARYADLIED
;
A
#
# COMPACT_ATOMS: atom_id res chain seq x y z
N MET A 1 5.80 -23.58 3.03
CA MET A 1 4.82 -22.96 2.12
C MET A 1 4.16 -21.83 2.88
N ASN A 2 4.10 -20.62 2.31
CA ASN A 2 3.20 -19.60 2.85
C ASN A 2 1.78 -20.06 2.50
N SER A 3 1.00 -20.43 3.51
CA SER A 3 -0.36 -20.93 3.33
C SER A 3 -1.32 -19.76 3.18
N PHE A 4 -2.21 -19.86 2.20
CA PHE A 4 -3.36 -18.98 2.08
C PHE A 4 -4.54 -19.63 2.82
N SER A 5 -5.08 -18.95 3.83
CA SER A 5 -6.16 -19.46 4.69
C SER A 5 -7.55 -19.39 4.05
N GLY A 6 -7.65 -18.90 2.82
CA GLY A 6 -8.91 -18.71 2.10
C GLY A 6 -9.43 -17.28 2.18
N PHE A 7 -10.56 -17.04 1.53
CA PHE A 7 -11.21 -15.73 1.49
C PHE A 7 -12.17 -15.58 2.69
N PRO A 8 -12.13 -14.46 3.44
CA PRO A 8 -13.03 -14.25 4.57
C PRO A 8 -14.50 -14.12 4.12
N PRO A 9 -15.48 -14.52 4.95
CA PRO A 9 -16.90 -14.35 4.63
C PRO A 9 -17.29 -12.85 4.58
N GLY A 10 -18.34 -12.52 3.84
CA GLY A 10 -18.90 -11.16 3.76
C GLY A 10 -18.76 -10.49 2.39
N LYS A 11 -19.21 -9.22 2.30
CA LYS A 11 -19.06 -8.43 1.07
C LYS A 11 -17.59 -8.08 0.87
N GLN A 12 -17.00 -8.57 -0.20
CA GLN A 12 -15.64 -8.25 -0.60
C GLN A 12 -15.63 -7.31 -1.81
N ARG A 13 -14.60 -6.45 -1.87
CA ARG A 13 -14.36 -5.64 -3.06
C ARG A 13 -13.84 -6.54 -4.18
N LEU A 14 -14.65 -6.69 -5.23
CA LEU A 14 -14.31 -7.50 -6.39
C LEU A 14 -13.58 -6.67 -7.45
N VAL A 15 -12.66 -7.32 -8.14
CA VAL A 15 -11.95 -6.78 -9.31
C VAL A 15 -12.57 -7.41 -10.54
N GLN A 16 -12.99 -6.59 -11.50
CA GLN A 16 -13.55 -7.09 -12.74
C GLN A 16 -12.41 -7.44 -13.71
N VAL A 17 -12.38 -8.67 -14.19
CA VAL A 17 -11.40 -9.10 -15.20
C VAL A 17 -12.17 -9.40 -16.49
N PRO A 18 -11.82 -8.79 -17.64
CA PRO A 18 -12.49 -9.09 -18.90
C PRO A 18 -12.42 -10.59 -19.22
N SER A 19 -13.49 -11.18 -19.76
CA SER A 19 -13.50 -12.61 -20.13
C SER A 19 -12.38 -12.96 -21.11
N LEU A 20 -12.06 -12.04 -22.04
CA LEU A 20 -10.94 -12.16 -22.99
C LEU A 20 -9.57 -12.33 -22.33
N PHE A 21 -9.42 -11.91 -21.06
CA PHE A 21 -8.22 -12.23 -20.29
C PHE A 21 -8.04 -13.74 -20.21
N PHE A 22 -9.09 -14.50 -19.91
CA PHE A 22 -8.99 -15.95 -19.70
C PHE A 22 -8.96 -16.74 -21.02
N SER A 23 -9.66 -16.27 -22.05
CA SER A 23 -9.76 -16.99 -23.33
C SER A 23 -8.58 -16.70 -24.28
N ASP A 24 -8.09 -15.46 -24.32
CA ASP A 24 -7.17 -15.02 -25.37
C ASP A 24 -5.79 -14.71 -24.76
N LEU A 25 -5.76 -13.92 -23.69
CA LEU A 25 -4.51 -13.38 -23.16
C LEU A 25 -3.77 -14.38 -22.25
N LEU A 26 -4.46 -14.98 -21.29
CA LEU A 26 -3.89 -15.88 -20.28
C LEU A 26 -3.17 -17.08 -20.92
N PRO A 27 -3.70 -17.75 -21.97
CA PRO A 27 -2.99 -18.84 -22.64
C PRO A 27 -1.70 -18.40 -23.33
N CYS A 28 -1.56 -17.11 -23.66
CA CYS A 28 -0.37 -16.57 -24.30
C CYS A 28 0.72 -16.18 -23.29
N ILE A 29 0.36 -15.90 -22.03
CA ILE A 29 1.33 -15.48 -21.00
C ILE A 29 2.05 -16.72 -20.45
N ASP A 30 3.34 -16.80 -20.73
CA ASP A 30 4.24 -17.88 -20.30
C ASP A 30 5.23 -17.45 -19.20
N HIS A 31 5.22 -16.17 -18.83
CA HIS A 31 6.11 -15.62 -17.81
C HIS A 31 5.36 -15.23 -16.52
N LEU A 32 5.83 -15.73 -15.38
CA LEU A 32 5.16 -15.51 -14.09
C LEU A 32 5.11 -14.03 -13.68
N ILE A 33 6.19 -13.27 -13.90
CA ILE A 33 6.21 -11.86 -13.49
C ILE A 33 5.35 -11.02 -14.44
N GLU A 34 5.30 -11.37 -15.73
CA GLU A 34 4.38 -10.76 -16.68
C GLU A 34 2.92 -10.93 -16.24
N MET A 35 2.56 -12.14 -15.79
CA MET A 35 1.25 -12.42 -15.23
C MET A 35 0.94 -11.53 -14.03
N LYS A 36 1.87 -11.43 -13.07
CA LYS A 36 1.68 -10.64 -11.84
C LYS A 36 1.54 -9.15 -12.16
N VAL A 37 2.38 -8.61 -13.05
CA VAL A 37 2.29 -7.22 -13.52
C VAL A 37 0.95 -6.96 -14.21
N THR A 38 0.50 -7.86 -15.08
CA THR A 38 -0.78 -7.73 -15.78
C THR A 38 -1.95 -7.67 -14.79
N LEU A 39 -2.01 -8.61 -13.84
CA LEU A 39 -3.05 -8.65 -12.81
C LEU A 39 -3.01 -7.42 -11.90
N TYR A 40 -1.80 -6.98 -11.52
CA TYR A 40 -1.61 -5.75 -10.75
C TYR A 40 -2.18 -4.54 -11.49
N CYS A 41 -1.88 -4.39 -12.78
CA CYS A 41 -2.38 -3.29 -13.59
C CYS A 41 -3.91 -3.32 -13.70
N LEU A 42 -4.52 -4.49 -13.92
CA LEU A 42 -5.98 -4.66 -13.97
C LEU A 42 -6.65 -4.23 -12.65
N TRP A 43 -6.03 -4.56 -11.50
CA TRP A 43 -6.49 -4.15 -10.19
C TRP A 43 -6.29 -2.64 -9.93
N ALA A 44 -5.09 -2.13 -10.19
CA ALA A 44 -4.70 -0.76 -9.86
C ALA A 44 -5.57 0.28 -10.59
N VAL A 45 -5.78 0.09 -11.90
CA VAL A 45 -6.58 1.04 -12.69
C VAL A 45 -8.05 1.06 -12.28
N GLN A 46 -8.61 -0.02 -11.75
CA GLN A 46 -10.01 -0.03 -11.27
C GLN A 46 -10.22 0.75 -9.97
N ARG A 47 -9.13 1.09 -9.28
CA ARG A 47 -9.15 1.89 -8.06
C ARG A 47 -8.88 3.38 -8.33
N GLN A 48 -8.64 3.74 -9.58
CA GLN A 48 -8.42 5.12 -9.99
C GLN A 48 -9.69 5.77 -10.52
N GLU A 49 -9.80 7.07 -10.23
CA GLU A 49 -10.80 7.95 -10.81
C GLU A 49 -10.17 8.81 -11.91
N GLY A 50 -10.97 9.61 -12.61
CA GLY A 50 -10.49 10.48 -13.69
C GLY A 50 -10.68 9.91 -15.09
N LYS A 51 -10.42 10.77 -16.08
CA LYS A 51 -10.69 10.51 -17.51
C LYS A 51 -9.84 9.37 -18.07
N PHE A 52 -8.55 9.39 -17.78
CA PHE A 52 -7.58 8.38 -18.21
C PHE A 52 -6.90 7.77 -16.99
N ARG A 53 -6.85 6.44 -16.95
CA ARG A 53 -6.32 5.65 -15.82
C ARG A 53 -5.05 4.95 -16.27
N TYR A 54 -4.01 5.01 -15.44
CA TYR A 54 -2.67 4.56 -15.79
C TYR A 54 -1.90 4.15 -14.54
N VAL A 55 -0.92 3.28 -14.71
CA VAL A 55 -0.04 2.83 -13.63
C VAL A 55 1.32 3.47 -13.83
N ARG A 56 1.89 4.05 -12.77
CA ARG A 56 3.24 4.58 -12.79
C ARG A 56 4.24 3.53 -12.37
N PHE A 57 5.37 3.42 -13.07
CA PHE A 57 6.38 2.42 -12.72
C PHE A 57 6.87 2.59 -11.27
N ALA A 58 7.11 3.84 -10.84
CA ALA A 58 7.59 4.10 -9.50
C ALA A 58 6.56 3.72 -8.42
N GLU A 59 5.26 3.80 -8.69
CA GLU A 59 4.24 3.35 -7.72
C GLU A 59 4.30 1.85 -7.49
N VAL A 60 4.54 1.07 -8.55
CA VAL A 60 4.67 -0.39 -8.44
C VAL A 60 5.91 -0.79 -7.65
N LEU A 61 7.02 -0.07 -7.85
CA LEU A 61 8.26 -0.29 -7.08
C LEU A 61 8.16 0.16 -5.62
N ASN A 62 7.14 0.92 -5.25
CA ASN A 62 6.88 1.32 -3.87
C ASN A 62 5.77 0.48 -3.21
N ASP A 63 5.24 -0.54 -3.89
CA ASP A 63 4.22 -1.44 -3.36
C ASP A 63 4.87 -2.72 -2.79
N ASP A 64 5.19 -2.68 -1.49
CA ASP A 64 5.84 -3.79 -0.79
C ASP A 64 5.05 -5.11 -0.89
N LEU A 65 3.72 -5.05 -0.88
CA LEU A 65 2.88 -6.25 -0.96
C LEU A 65 2.99 -6.90 -2.33
N PHE A 66 2.99 -6.11 -3.40
CA PHE A 66 3.26 -6.62 -4.75
C PHE A 66 4.68 -7.17 -4.87
N LEU A 67 5.68 -6.42 -4.38
CA LEU A 67 7.09 -6.81 -4.45
C LEU A 67 7.42 -8.07 -3.65
N GLN A 68 6.77 -8.32 -2.51
CA GLN A 68 6.86 -9.59 -1.77
C GLN A 68 6.43 -10.79 -2.63
N GLY A 69 5.53 -10.56 -3.59
CA GLY A 69 5.09 -11.58 -4.53
C GLY A 69 6.11 -11.88 -5.63
N ILE A 70 7.14 -11.07 -5.86
CA ILE A 70 8.09 -11.28 -6.96
C ILE A 70 9.13 -12.32 -6.52
N PRO A 71 9.25 -13.48 -7.20
CA PRO A 71 10.03 -14.62 -6.73
C PRO A 71 11.53 -14.50 -7.10
N VAL A 72 12.13 -13.34 -6.81
CA VAL A 72 13.55 -13.05 -7.04
C VAL A 72 14.13 -12.31 -5.81
N PRO A 73 15.45 -12.31 -5.61
CA PRO A 73 16.09 -11.52 -4.56
C PRO A 73 15.79 -10.03 -4.69
N ASP A 74 15.74 -9.31 -3.57
CA ASP A 74 15.41 -7.86 -3.55
C ASP A 74 16.26 -7.03 -4.51
N SER A 75 17.56 -7.35 -4.61
CA SER A 75 18.50 -6.73 -5.54
C SER A 75 18.11 -6.83 -7.02
N GLN A 76 17.26 -7.81 -7.38
CA GLN A 76 16.84 -8.09 -8.76
C GLN A 76 15.38 -7.74 -9.00
N LYS A 77 14.62 -7.33 -7.97
CA LYS A 77 13.17 -7.10 -8.10
C LYS A 77 12.84 -6.01 -9.10
N MET A 78 13.59 -4.92 -9.09
CA MET A 78 13.38 -3.82 -10.04
C MET A 78 13.49 -4.31 -11.48
N ASP A 79 14.59 -5.00 -11.82
CA ASP A 79 14.86 -5.52 -13.16
C ASP A 79 13.83 -6.58 -13.56
N ALA A 80 13.45 -7.46 -12.64
CA ALA A 80 12.45 -8.49 -12.86
C ALA A 80 11.05 -7.91 -13.13
N VAL A 81 10.65 -6.88 -12.38
CA VAL A 81 9.38 -6.16 -12.59
C VAL A 81 9.42 -5.39 -13.91
N GLN A 82 10.55 -4.73 -14.22
CA GLN A 82 10.76 -4.06 -15.49
C GLN A 82 10.63 -5.04 -16.68
N ASP A 83 11.27 -6.21 -16.62
CA ASP A 83 11.11 -7.27 -17.63
C ASP A 83 9.65 -7.73 -17.75
N GLY A 84 8.92 -7.86 -16.64
CA GLY A 84 7.49 -8.15 -16.65
C GLY A 84 6.65 -7.10 -17.39
N PHE A 85 6.96 -5.81 -17.21
CA PHE A 85 6.32 -4.73 -17.96
C PHE A 85 6.72 -4.74 -19.43
N ASP A 86 8.00 -4.91 -19.75
CA ASP A 86 8.49 -4.95 -21.13
C ASP A 86 7.87 -6.10 -21.93
N ARG A 87 7.70 -7.28 -21.31
CA ARG A 87 6.95 -8.41 -21.88
C ARG A 87 5.48 -8.07 -22.11
N SER A 88 4.83 -7.47 -21.10
CA SER A 88 3.41 -7.08 -21.19
C SER A 88 3.16 -6.04 -22.29
N VAL A 89 4.13 -5.15 -22.54
CA VAL A 89 4.10 -4.17 -23.64
C VAL A 89 4.34 -4.86 -24.97
N THR A 90 5.34 -5.73 -25.06
CA THR A 90 5.66 -6.51 -26.27
C THR A 90 4.49 -7.39 -26.70
N ARG A 91 3.77 -7.99 -25.74
CA ARG A 91 2.56 -8.78 -25.99
C ARG A 91 1.36 -7.93 -26.42
N GLY A 92 1.42 -6.61 -26.19
CA GLY A 92 0.32 -5.70 -26.48
C GLY A 92 -0.77 -5.69 -25.42
N THR A 93 -0.52 -6.23 -24.22
CA THR A 93 -1.43 -6.10 -23.07
C THR A 93 -1.40 -4.68 -22.52
N LEU A 94 -0.20 -4.09 -22.45
CA LEU A 94 0.04 -2.75 -21.94
C LEU A 94 0.60 -1.84 -23.05
N LEU A 95 0.38 -0.53 -22.88
CA LEU A 95 0.99 0.52 -23.67
C LEU A 95 1.90 1.32 -22.74
N ARG A 96 3.16 1.55 -23.13
CA ARG A 96 4.12 2.37 -22.38
C ARG A 96 4.21 3.76 -22.97
N VAL A 97 4.22 4.78 -22.12
CA VAL A 97 4.54 6.16 -22.48
C VAL A 97 5.60 6.67 -21.50
N ARG A 98 6.65 7.29 -22.02
CA ARG A 98 7.63 8.00 -21.20
C ARG A 98 7.21 9.46 -21.09
N VAL A 99 7.03 9.95 -19.88
CA VAL A 99 6.62 11.33 -19.62
C VAL A 99 7.65 12.03 -18.76
N ARG A 100 7.82 13.34 -19.00
CA ARG A 100 8.70 14.18 -18.22
C ARG A 100 7.87 14.96 -17.22
N LEU A 101 7.96 14.55 -15.96
CA LEU A 101 7.32 15.21 -14.82
C LEU A 101 8.32 16.12 -14.12
N ALA A 102 7.83 16.95 -13.19
CA ALA A 102 8.70 17.78 -12.33
C ALA A 102 9.71 16.94 -11.52
N SER A 103 9.36 15.67 -11.23
CA SER A 103 10.21 14.70 -10.52
C SER A 103 11.21 13.96 -11.40
N GLY A 104 11.23 14.21 -12.72
CA GLY A 104 12.08 13.52 -13.69
C GLY A 104 11.30 12.79 -14.78
N GLU A 105 12.02 12.04 -15.61
CA GLU A 105 11.40 11.14 -16.59
C GLU A 105 10.86 9.90 -15.89
N GLU A 106 9.62 9.54 -16.20
CA GLU A 106 8.96 8.37 -15.64
C GLU A 106 8.22 7.61 -16.74
N ASP A 107 8.29 6.28 -16.67
CA ASP A 107 7.50 5.40 -17.52
C ASP A 107 6.12 5.16 -16.87
N ILE A 108 5.08 5.41 -17.66
CA ILE A 108 3.69 5.14 -17.28
C ILE A 108 3.07 4.13 -18.24
N TYR A 109 2.13 3.34 -17.72
CA TYR A 109 1.54 2.20 -18.40
C TYR A 109 0.01 2.31 -18.44
N PHE A 110 -0.56 2.05 -19.62
CA PHE A 110 -2.00 1.96 -19.84
C PHE A 110 -2.36 0.53 -20.23
N LEU A 111 -3.54 0.05 -19.83
CA LEU A 111 -4.12 -1.14 -20.47
C LEU A 111 -4.37 -0.84 -21.96
N ASN A 112 -4.07 -1.78 -22.85
CA ASN A 112 -4.32 -1.64 -24.30
C ASN A 112 -5.82 -1.78 -24.66
N THR A 113 -6.63 -0.90 -24.09
CA THR A 113 -8.04 -0.74 -24.38
C THR A 113 -8.26 0.42 -25.35
N ALA A 114 -9.48 0.59 -25.85
CA ALA A 114 -9.83 1.76 -26.67
C ALA A 114 -9.50 3.08 -25.95
N LYS A 115 -9.85 3.19 -24.67
CA LYS A 115 -9.53 4.37 -23.84
C LYS A 115 -8.04 4.53 -23.57
N GLY A 116 -7.31 3.44 -23.34
CA GLY A 116 -5.85 3.49 -23.18
C GLY A 116 -5.15 4.03 -24.42
N ARG A 117 -5.53 3.55 -25.61
CA ARG A 117 -4.99 4.07 -26.88
C ARG A 117 -5.36 5.54 -27.13
N GLU A 118 -6.56 5.95 -26.73
CA GLU A 118 -6.98 7.35 -26.79
C GLU A 118 -6.11 8.23 -25.88
N ALA A 119 -5.82 7.78 -24.66
CA ALA A 119 -4.95 8.48 -23.71
C ALA A 119 -3.55 8.68 -24.29
N VAL A 120 -2.92 7.63 -24.81
CA VAL A 120 -1.59 7.71 -25.43
C VAL A 120 -1.56 8.74 -26.56
N LYS A 121 -2.55 8.72 -27.46
CA LYS A 121 -2.67 9.71 -28.54
C LYS A 121 -2.86 11.14 -28.03
N ALA A 122 -3.57 11.32 -26.91
CA ALA A 122 -3.77 12.63 -26.31
C ALA A 122 -2.47 13.19 -25.71
N ILE A 123 -1.64 12.33 -25.10
CA ILE A 123 -0.31 12.71 -24.59
C ILE A 123 0.63 13.07 -25.74
N GLU A 124 0.69 12.24 -26.79
CA GLU A 124 1.55 12.47 -27.95
C GLU A 124 1.22 13.81 -28.66
N LYS A 125 -0.05 14.23 -28.62
CA LYS A 125 -0.51 15.50 -29.17
C LYS A 125 -0.38 16.68 -28.18
N GLY A 126 0.08 16.45 -26.95
CA GLY A 126 0.17 17.46 -25.89
C GLY A 126 -1.20 17.94 -25.38
N HIS A 127 -2.30 17.26 -25.72
CA HIS A 127 -3.66 17.63 -25.30
C HIS A 127 -3.99 17.16 -23.88
N TRP A 128 -3.17 16.31 -23.28
CA TRP A 128 -3.33 15.85 -21.92
C TRP A 128 -1.97 15.50 -21.30
N ILE A 129 -1.77 15.94 -20.06
CA ILE A 129 -0.55 15.70 -19.29
C ILE A 129 -0.92 14.82 -18.09
N PRO A 130 -0.31 13.64 -17.92
CA PRO A 130 -0.54 12.82 -16.73
C PRO A 130 -0.14 13.57 -15.46
N GLY A 131 -1.04 13.59 -14.47
CA GLY A 131 -0.78 14.16 -13.14
C GLY A 131 -1.28 15.59 -12.91
N ASP A 132 -1.93 16.22 -13.90
CA ASP A 132 -2.42 17.61 -13.83
C ASP A 132 -3.87 17.76 -13.28
N ASP A 133 -4.55 16.65 -12.98
CA ASP A 133 -5.83 16.70 -12.26
C ASP A 133 -5.58 16.91 -10.76
N GLN A 134 -6.13 18.01 -10.24
CA GLN A 134 -6.07 18.40 -8.84
C GLN A 134 -6.48 17.24 -7.90
N ARG A 135 -5.56 16.86 -7.00
CA ARG A 135 -5.70 15.79 -5.99
C ARG A 135 -6.98 15.95 -5.14
N PRO A 136 -7.67 14.86 -4.74
CA PRO A 136 -7.13 13.94 -3.73
C PRO A 136 -7.30 12.44 -4.06
N ILE A 137 -6.19 11.70 -4.04
CA ILE A 137 -6.19 10.24 -3.94
C ILE A 137 -6.60 9.88 -2.49
N GLN A 138 -7.90 9.67 -2.25
CA GLN A 138 -8.39 9.00 -1.05
C GLN A 138 -8.36 7.48 -1.28
N LEU A 139 -7.25 6.86 -0.89
CA LEU A 139 -7.18 5.41 -0.73
C LEU A 139 -7.93 5.04 0.54
N ILE A 140 -9.20 4.60 0.43
CA ILE A 140 -9.88 3.93 1.54
C ILE A 140 -9.25 2.54 1.68
N ILE A 141 -8.55 2.32 2.79
CA ILE A 141 -8.02 1.03 3.24
C ILE A 141 -8.97 0.54 4.34
N GLU A 142 -9.68 -0.56 4.12
CA GLU A 142 -10.43 -1.27 5.18
C GLU A 142 -9.45 -2.10 6.05
N ARG A 143 -9.63 -2.15 7.38
CA ARG A 143 -8.85 -3.00 8.33
C ARG A 143 -9.74 -3.66 9.41
N PRO A 144 -9.39 -4.87 9.93
CA PRO A 144 -10.04 -5.46 11.12
C PRO A 144 -9.12 -5.78 12.35
N ASN A 145 -9.66 -5.48 13.56
CA ASN A 145 -9.44 -5.95 14.97
C ASN A 145 -8.11 -5.68 15.75
N LEU A 146 -8.20 -4.88 16.84
CA LEU A 146 -7.13 -4.41 17.74
C LEU A 146 -6.35 -5.51 18.48
N TYR A 147 -7.02 -6.57 18.96
CA TYR A 147 -6.35 -7.66 19.68
C TYR A 147 -5.40 -8.46 18.78
N VAL A 148 -5.79 -8.61 17.50
CA VAL A 148 -4.96 -9.21 16.45
C VAL A 148 -3.79 -8.28 16.13
N ILE A 149 -4.02 -6.97 16.05
CA ILE A 149 -2.95 -5.98 15.84
C ILE A 149 -1.96 -6.03 17.01
N TYR A 150 -2.43 -6.12 18.25
CA TYR A 150 -1.55 -6.20 19.42
C TYR A 150 -0.71 -7.48 19.39
N GLU A 151 -1.34 -8.64 19.22
CA GLU A 151 -0.64 -9.92 19.24
C GLU A 151 0.39 -10.05 18.08
N GLN A 152 0.06 -9.52 16.90
CA GLN A 152 0.96 -9.51 15.74
C GLN A 152 2.16 -8.57 15.88
N ASN A 153 2.02 -7.45 16.62
CA ASN A 153 3.05 -6.41 16.65
C ASN A 153 3.83 -6.34 17.97
N ILE A 154 3.22 -6.74 19.09
CA ILE A 154 3.79 -6.59 20.43
C ILE A 154 4.23 -7.93 21.01
N GLY A 155 3.32 -8.90 21.15
CA GLY A 155 3.65 -10.22 21.69
C GLY A 155 2.45 -11.00 22.21
N ALA A 156 2.72 -12.17 22.81
CA ALA A 156 1.70 -13.14 23.20
C ALA A 156 0.65 -12.56 24.16
N LEU A 157 -0.63 -12.84 23.87
CA LEU A 157 -1.77 -12.32 24.64
C LEU A 157 -2.07 -13.22 25.84
N THR A 158 -1.38 -13.02 26.95
CA THR A 158 -1.64 -13.77 28.20
C THR A 158 -2.90 -13.26 28.91
N PRO A 159 -3.58 -14.07 29.74
CA PRO A 159 -4.84 -13.68 30.36
C PRO A 159 -4.76 -12.37 31.17
N MET A 160 -3.62 -12.10 31.81
CA MET A 160 -3.42 -10.87 32.57
C MET A 160 -3.22 -9.63 31.68
N ILE A 161 -2.54 -9.77 30.53
CA ILE A 161 -2.38 -8.70 29.52
C ILE A 161 -3.70 -8.42 28.81
N ALA A 162 -4.51 -9.46 28.58
CA ALA A 162 -5.84 -9.31 28.01
C ALA A 162 -6.79 -8.53 28.95
N GLU A 163 -6.70 -8.75 30.28
CA GLU A 163 -7.48 -7.97 31.24
C GLU A 163 -7.06 -6.50 31.25
N GLN A 164 -5.76 -6.21 31.19
CA GLN A 164 -5.24 -4.85 31.13
C GLN A 164 -5.57 -4.11 29.83
N LEU A 165 -5.59 -4.79 28.67
CA LEU A 165 -6.04 -4.19 27.40
C LEU A 165 -7.54 -3.86 27.43
N ARG A 166 -8.34 -4.68 28.11
CA ARG A 166 -9.79 -4.46 28.24
C ARG A 166 -10.12 -3.26 29.13
N ASP A 167 -9.32 -3.01 30.16
CA ASP A 167 -9.46 -1.81 30.99
C ASP A 167 -9.10 -0.54 30.19
N LEU A 168 -8.09 -0.59 29.31
CA LEU A 168 -7.74 0.54 28.43
C LEU A 168 -8.79 0.84 27.36
N GLU A 169 -9.51 -0.16 26.85
CA GLU A 169 -10.63 0.06 25.94
C GLU A 169 -11.85 0.72 26.63
N ARG A 170 -11.97 0.62 27.97
CA ARG A 170 -13.03 1.31 28.72
C ARG A 170 -12.75 2.79 28.90
N ASP A 171 -11.47 3.16 28.98
CA ASP A 171 -11.05 4.53 29.28
C ASP A 171 -10.62 5.31 28.03
N TYR A 172 -10.25 4.65 26.92
CA TYR A 172 -9.71 5.29 25.70
C TYR A 172 -10.26 4.74 24.37
N ALA A 173 -10.38 5.60 23.35
CA ALA A 173 -10.92 5.23 22.03
C ALA A 173 -9.96 4.40 21.16
N ALA A 174 -10.48 3.40 20.44
CA ALA A 174 -9.69 2.38 19.74
C ALA A 174 -8.63 2.92 18.75
N SER A 175 -8.93 3.96 17.97
CA SER A 175 -7.95 4.55 17.06
C SER A 175 -6.74 5.14 17.77
N TRP A 176 -6.89 5.61 19.01
CA TRP A 176 -5.75 6.07 19.80
C TRP A 176 -4.87 4.91 20.19
N ILE A 177 -5.49 3.79 20.58
CA ILE A 177 -4.79 2.59 21.02
C ILE A 177 -4.03 1.97 19.84
N GLU A 178 -4.61 1.90 18.63
CA GLU A 178 -3.91 1.44 17.41
C GLU A 178 -2.69 2.29 17.06
N ASP A 179 -2.85 3.62 17.09
CA ASP A 179 -1.75 4.54 16.80
C ASP A 179 -0.65 4.41 17.85
N ALA A 180 -1.02 4.28 19.13
CA ALA A 180 -0.07 4.09 20.22
C ALA A 180 0.67 2.75 20.09
N ILE A 181 -0.01 1.65 19.74
CA ILE A 181 0.61 0.35 19.45
C ILE A 181 1.63 0.47 18.29
N ARG A 182 1.29 1.21 17.24
CA ARG A 182 2.20 1.44 16.11
C ARG A 182 3.42 2.26 16.50
N ILE A 183 3.24 3.29 17.35
CA ILE A 183 4.36 4.10 17.87
C ILE A 183 5.28 3.23 18.74
N ALA A 184 4.72 2.46 19.67
CA ALA A 184 5.47 1.53 20.52
C ALA A 184 6.27 0.51 19.69
N THR A 185 5.67 -0.02 18.63
CA THR A 185 6.33 -0.97 17.71
C THR A 185 7.49 -0.34 16.95
N SER A 186 7.34 0.91 16.50
CA SER A 186 8.35 1.67 15.73
C SER A 186 9.52 2.13 16.59
N ARG A 187 9.27 2.25 17.89
CA ARG A 187 10.23 2.61 18.92
C ARG A 187 11.01 1.42 19.47
N GLU A 188 10.63 0.21 19.05
CA GLU A 188 11.11 -1.07 19.59
C GLU A 188 10.83 -1.25 21.09
N ALA A 189 10.06 -0.35 21.68
CA ALA A 189 9.53 -0.43 23.02
C ALA A 189 8.19 -1.18 22.98
N ARG A 190 8.26 -2.47 22.63
CA ARG A 190 7.10 -3.34 22.40
C ARG A 190 6.54 -3.92 23.71
N ASN A 191 6.05 -3.05 24.58
CA ASN A 191 5.35 -3.44 25.80
C ASN A 191 4.11 -2.57 26.06
N LEU A 192 3.12 -3.14 26.75
CA LEU A 192 1.84 -2.47 26.97
C LEU A 192 1.96 -1.24 27.89
N SER A 193 2.90 -1.24 28.82
CA SER A 193 3.13 -0.11 29.74
C SER A 193 3.52 1.16 28.98
N PHE A 194 4.40 1.04 27.97
CA PHE A 194 4.80 2.15 27.12
C PHE A 194 3.65 2.68 26.25
N ILE A 195 2.76 1.81 25.78
CA ILE A 195 1.54 2.18 25.05
C ILE A 195 0.63 3.03 25.94
N VAL A 196 0.46 2.67 27.21
CA VAL A 196 -0.37 3.40 28.17
C VAL A 196 0.18 4.79 28.48
N SER A 197 1.51 4.93 28.58
CA SER A 197 2.15 6.23 28.84
C SER A 197 1.94 7.23 27.70
N ILE A 198 1.90 6.76 26.45
CA ILE A 198 1.58 7.60 25.28
C ILE A 198 0.12 8.08 25.34
N LEU A 199 -0.82 7.19 25.69
CA LEU A 199 -2.24 7.51 25.75
C LEU A 199 -2.56 8.54 26.84
N LYS A 200 -1.96 8.38 28.02
CA LYS A 200 -2.13 9.32 29.15
C LYS A 200 -1.57 10.72 28.87
N ARG A 201 -0.49 10.83 28.09
CA ARG A 201 0.03 12.13 27.64
C ARG A 201 -0.94 12.83 26.70
N TRP A 202 -1.55 12.08 25.76
CA TRP A 202 -2.56 12.62 24.85
C TRP A 202 -3.88 13.00 25.53
N GLU A 203 -4.24 12.34 26.63
CA GLU A 203 -5.42 12.71 27.42
C GLU A 203 -5.26 14.08 28.09
N LYS A 204 -4.06 14.41 28.59
CA LYS A 204 -3.77 15.68 29.25
C LYS A 204 -3.44 16.84 28.30
N GLU A 205 -2.67 16.57 27.25
CA GLU A 205 -2.17 17.60 26.33
C GLU A 205 -3.04 17.72 25.06
N GLY A 206 -4.11 16.92 24.98
CA GLY A 206 -5.00 16.82 23.84
C GLY A 206 -4.46 15.88 22.77
N ARG A 207 -5.38 15.14 22.11
CA ARG A 207 -5.00 14.26 21.00
C ARG A 207 -4.44 15.11 19.88
N GLN A 208 -3.14 15.00 19.69
CA GLN A 208 -2.54 15.51 18.47
C GLN A 208 -3.06 14.63 17.32
N GLN A 209 -3.43 15.26 16.20
CA GLN A 209 -4.07 14.57 15.09
C GLN A 209 -3.34 13.26 14.81
N PRO A 210 -4.08 12.15 14.62
CA PRO A 210 -3.47 10.87 14.27
C PRO A 210 -2.49 11.13 13.14
N PHE A 211 -1.23 10.74 13.33
CA PHE A 211 -0.20 11.03 12.35
C PHE A 211 -0.55 10.25 11.09
N THR A 212 -1.19 10.95 10.15
CA THR A 212 -1.56 10.46 8.83
C THR A 212 -0.32 10.43 7.96
N ALA A 213 0.73 9.75 8.41
CA ALA A 213 1.76 9.37 7.48
C ALA A 213 1.20 8.19 6.69
N LYS A 214 0.78 8.44 5.44
CA LYS A 214 1.08 7.48 4.39
C LYS A 214 2.51 7.00 4.68
N ALA A 215 2.63 5.73 5.06
CA ALA A 215 3.83 5.21 5.71
C ALA A 215 5.08 5.52 4.86
N GLY A 216 6.14 6.06 5.48
CA GLY A 216 7.47 6.12 4.87
C GLY A 216 8.12 7.50 4.75
N SER A 217 8.54 8.11 5.86
CA SER A 217 9.74 8.96 5.77
C SER A 217 10.60 8.81 7.00
N LYS A 218 11.91 8.58 6.79
CA LYS A 218 12.91 8.50 7.85
C LYS A 218 13.03 9.81 8.63
N ASP A 219 12.68 10.94 8.03
CA ASP A 219 12.51 12.22 8.74
C ASP A 219 11.41 12.14 9.81
N THR A 220 10.30 11.47 9.47
CA THR A 220 9.18 11.27 10.42
C THR A 220 9.62 10.36 11.58
N LEU A 221 10.60 9.47 11.40
CA LEU A 221 11.10 8.59 12.46
C LEU A 221 12.16 9.20 13.36
N GLU A 222 13.17 9.94 12.86
CA GLU A 222 14.11 10.67 13.73
C GLU A 222 13.38 11.77 14.52
N SER A 223 12.35 12.36 13.91
CA SER A 223 11.46 13.29 14.61
C SER A 223 10.50 12.59 15.58
N ILE A 224 9.88 11.46 15.21
CA ILE A 224 9.08 10.65 16.15
C ILE A 224 9.98 10.15 17.28
N LYS A 225 11.22 9.70 17.03
CA LYS A 225 12.22 9.22 17.99
C LYS A 225 12.78 10.32 18.90
N ALA A 226 12.91 11.54 18.39
CA ALA A 226 13.25 12.71 19.20
C ALA A 226 12.07 13.20 20.06
N ARG A 227 10.85 13.20 19.50
CA ARG A 227 9.64 13.80 20.12
C ARG A 227 9.09 13.04 21.33
N TYR A 228 9.27 11.73 21.36
CA TYR A 228 8.93 10.87 22.51
C TYR A 228 10.19 10.28 23.17
N ALA A 229 11.40 10.81 22.88
CA ALA A 229 12.69 10.28 23.37
C ALA A 229 12.70 10.24 24.90
N ASP A 230 12.13 11.30 25.47
CA ASP A 230 11.87 11.55 26.87
C ASP A 230 10.99 10.49 27.56
N LEU A 231 10.32 9.64 26.80
CA LEU A 231 9.48 8.56 27.34
C LEU A 231 10.19 7.19 27.34
N ILE A 232 11.39 7.08 26.71
CA ILE A 232 12.15 5.81 26.59
C ILE A 232 13.28 5.67 27.60
N GLU A 233 13.91 6.75 28.05
CA GLU A 233 14.91 6.67 29.12
C GLU A 233 14.21 6.74 30.49
N ASP A 234 13.78 5.57 30.98
CA ASP A 234 13.87 5.07 32.36
C ASP A 234 13.55 3.56 32.40
#